data_AF-A0A1M7FVK7-F1
#
_entry.id   AF-A0A1M7FVK7-F1
#
_cell.length_a   1.000
_cell.length_b   1.000
_cell.length_c   1.000
_cell.angle_alpha   90.00
_cell.angle_beta   90.00
_cell.angle_gamma   90.00
#
_symmetry.space_group_name_H-M   'P 1'
#
loop_
_entity.id
_entity.type
_entity.pdbx_description
1 polymer ?
#
loop_
_entity_poly.entity_id
_entity_poly.type
_entity_poly.pdbx_seq_one_letter_code
_entity_poly.pdbx_strand_id
1 'polypeptide(L)' 'MKAEQTIPILRIFDYQKMLEFYIDWLGFEIVWEHRFEENMPAYLEVKKGNIILHLSEHHGDASPGSRIFI' A
#
# COMPACT_ATOMS: atom_id res chain seq x y z
N MET A 1 -13.80 -21.63 -8.43
CA MET A 1 -12.98 -21.11 -7.31
C MET A 1 -13.70 -19.89 -6.73
N LYS A 2 -13.72 -19.74 -5.39
CA LYS A 2 -14.17 -18.50 -4.74
C LYS A 2 -12.92 -17.74 -4.29
N ALA A 3 -12.92 -16.42 -4.48
CA ALA A 3 -11.91 -15.57 -3.88
C ALA A 3 -12.31 -15.35 -2.41
N GLU A 4 -11.44 -15.72 -1.47
CA GLU A 4 -11.68 -15.57 -0.03
C GLU A 4 -11.41 -14.12 0.43
N GLN A 5 -10.51 -13.40 -0.24
CA GLN A 5 -10.15 -12.02 0.08
C GLN A 5 -9.62 -11.30 -1.16
N THR A 6 -9.84 -9.98 -1.24
CA THR A 6 -9.23 -9.11 -2.25
C THR A 6 -8.31 -8.12 -1.55
N ILE A 7 -7.09 -7.98 -2.07
CA ILE A 7 -6.10 -7.02 -1.57
C ILE A 7 -5.72 -6.10 -2.74
N PRO A 8 -6.28 -4.88 -2.82
CA PRO A 8 -5.90 -3.91 -3.84
C PRO A 8 -4.45 -3.44 -3.66
N ILE A 9 -3.78 -3.21 -4.78
CA ILE A 9 -2.48 -2.51 -4.81
C ILE A 9 -2.73 -1.06 -5.25
N LEU A 10 -2.25 -0.09 -4.48
CA LEU A 10 -2.30 1.33 -4.81
C LEU A 10 -0.90 1.88 -5.07
N ARG A 11 -0.81 2.79 -6.04
CA ARG A 11 0.43 3.49 -6.39
C ARG A 11 0.70 4.64 -5.42
N ILE A 12 1.88 4.65 -4.78
CA ILE A 12 2.37 5.73 -3.90
C ILE A 12 3.66 6.35 -4.44
N PHE A 13 3.78 7.68 -4.50
CA PHE A 13 4.94 8.31 -5.17
C PHE A 13 6.05 8.76 -4.22
N ASP A 14 5.72 8.92 -2.95
CA ASP A 14 6.61 9.41 -1.92
C ASP A 14 6.30 8.65 -0.64
N TYR A 15 7.31 7.95 -0.13
CA TYR A 15 7.19 7.13 1.07
C TYR A 15 6.78 7.93 2.32
N GLN A 16 7.34 9.14 2.51
CA GLN A 16 7.00 9.97 3.67
C GLN A 16 5.56 10.45 3.60
N LYS A 17 5.10 10.87 2.41
CA LYS A 17 3.68 11.21 2.20
C LYS A 17 2.74 10.02 2.36
N MET A 18 3.19 8.82 2.03
CA MET A 18 2.45 7.60 2.32
C MET A 18 2.30 7.39 3.82
N LEU A 19 3.37 7.53 4.61
CA LEU A 19 3.31 7.41 6.08
C LEU A 19 2.35 8.44 6.68
N GLU A 20 2.52 9.72 6.34
CA GLU A 20 1.67 10.81 6.83
C GLU A 20 0.17 10.51 6.58
N PHE A 21 -0.16 10.00 5.40
CA PHE A 21 -1.56 9.78 5.01
C PHE A 21 -2.13 8.44 5.50
N TYR A 22 -1.50 7.32 5.16
CA TYR A 22 -2.05 5.99 5.44
C TYR A 22 -1.87 5.60 6.91
N ILE A 23 -0.73 5.94 7.51
CA ILE A 23 -0.39 5.52 8.85
C ILE A 23 -0.85 6.57 9.85
N ASP A 24 -0.30 7.78 9.79
CA ASP A 24 -0.55 8.79 10.83
C ASP A 24 -1.98 9.35 10.78
N TRP A 25 -2.49 9.64 9.60
CA TRP A 25 -3.84 10.21 9.45
C TRP A 25 -4.93 9.14 9.42
N LEU A 26 -4.81 8.13 8.55
CA LEU A 26 -5.84 7.09 8.41
C LEU A 26 -5.73 6.00 9.48
N GLY A 27 -4.62 5.86 10.19
CA GLY A 27 -4.46 4.88 11.28
C GLY A 27 -4.33 3.44 10.79
N PHE A 28 -3.74 3.20 9.62
CA PHE A 28 -3.26 1.87 9.25
C PHE A 28 -1.95 1.55 9.97
N GLU A 29 -1.66 0.26 10.11
CA GLU A 29 -0.39 -0.25 10.62
C GLU A 29 0.39 -0.91 9.48
N ILE A 30 1.70 -0.72 9.44
CA ILE A 30 2.58 -1.44 8.52
C ILE A 30 2.71 -2.88 9.03
N VAL A 31 2.35 -3.85 8.19
CA VAL A 31 2.51 -5.28 8.49
C VAL A 31 3.90 -5.74 8.09
N TRP A 32 4.32 -5.36 6.88
CA TRP A 32 5.67 -5.59 6.38
C TRP A 32 6.01 -4.58 5.29
N GLU A 33 7.31 -4.38 5.09
CA GLU A 33 7.88 -3.57 4.02
C GLU A 33 8.95 -4.39 3.29
N HIS A 34 8.99 -4.26 1.97
CA HIS A 34 10.03 -4.81 1.13
C HIS A 34 10.66 -3.70 0.28
N ARG A 35 12.00 -3.67 0.30
CA ARG A 35 12.84 -2.93 -0.65
C ARG A 35 13.93 -3.87 -1.14
N PHE A 36 14.28 -3.78 -2.42
CA PHE A 36 15.43 -4.50 -2.96
C PHE A 36 16.74 -3.94 -2.40
N GLU A 37 16.84 -2.61 -2.28
CA GLU A 37 17.98 -1.86 -1.73
C GLU A 37 17.48 -0.56 -1.07
N GLU A 38 18.32 0.09 -0.26
CA GLU A 38 17.95 1.27 0.57
C GLU A 38 17.27 2.40 -0.21
N ASN A 39 17.65 2.61 -1.49
CA ASN A 39 17.13 3.68 -2.34
C ASN A 39 16.25 3.18 -3.49
N MET A 40 15.77 1.94 -3.41
CA MET A 40 14.86 1.35 -4.39
C MET A 40 13.39 1.49 -3.94
N PRO A 41 12.43 1.47 -4.88
CA PRO A 41 11.01 1.55 -4.55
C PRO A 41 10.58 0.57 -3.45
N ALA A 42 9.75 1.02 -2.51
CA ALA A 42 9.11 0.17 -1.53
C ALA A 42 7.84 -0.50 -2.07
N TYR A 43 7.59 -1.68 -1.52
CA TYR A 43 6.33 -2.37 -1.54
C TYR A 43 5.92 -2.72 -0.11
N LEU A 44 4.73 -2.34 0.30
CA LEU A 44 4.26 -2.50 1.68
C LEU A 44 2.89 -3.16 1.72
N GLU A 45 2.65 -3.93 2.77
CA GLU A 45 1.30 -4.24 3.22
C GLU A 45 0.95 -3.40 4.44
N VAL A 46 -0.22 -2.77 4.39
CA VAL A 46 -0.77 -2.01 5.51
C VAL A 46 -2.15 -2.55 5.87
N LYS A 47 -2.47 -2.52 7.17
CA LYS A 47 -3.71 -3.08 7.71
C LYS A 47 -4.43 -2.11 8.65
N LYS A 48 -5.75 -2.08 8.55
CA LYS A 48 -6.63 -1.43 9.55
C LYS A 48 -7.87 -2.28 9.77
N GLY A 49 -7.97 -2.93 10.93
CA GLY A 49 -9.03 -3.90 11.21
C GLY A 49 -8.98 -5.06 10.20
N ASN A 50 -10.05 -5.24 9.41
CA ASN A 50 -10.12 -6.25 8.36
C ASN A 50 -9.78 -5.71 6.96
N ILE A 51 -9.37 -4.44 6.86
CA ILE A 51 -8.96 -3.83 5.59
C ILE A 51 -7.46 -4.05 5.41
N ILE A 52 -7.08 -4.65 4.28
CA ILE A 52 -5.69 -4.88 3.89
C ILE A 52 -5.47 -4.22 2.53
N LEU A 53 -4.43 -3.39 2.44
CA LEU A 53 -4.00 -2.73 1.22
C LEU A 53 -2.53 -3.01 0.99
N HIS A 54 -2.15 -3.16 -0.27
CA HIS A 54 -0.76 -3.09 -0.67
C HIS A 54 -0.47 -1.69 -1.25
N LEU A 55 0.65 -1.10 -0.86
CA LEU A 55 1.10 0.21 -1.34
C LEU A 55 2.44 0.03 -2.05
N SER A 56 2.55 0.54 -3.28
CA SER A 56 3.74 0.33 -4.11
C SER A 56 4.30 1.62 -4.70
N GLU A 57 5.60 1.83 -4.50
CA GLU A 57 6.41 2.82 -5.22
C GLU A 57 6.79 2.34 -6.64
N HIS A 58 6.60 1.06 -6.97
CA HIS A 58 6.91 0.53 -8.29
C HIS A 58 5.94 1.04 -9.35
N HIS A 59 6.49 1.55 -10.45
CA HIS A 59 5.72 2.12 -11.55
C HIS A 59 4.74 1.13 -12.21
N GLY A 60 5.11 -0.16 -12.28
CA GLY A 60 4.34 -1.19 -12.98
C GLY A 60 3.19 -1.81 -12.17
N ASP A 61 3.13 -1.58 -10.87
CA ASP A 61 2.25 -2.37 -9.99
C ASP A 61 0.80 -1.88 -9.98
N ALA A 62 0.57 -0.59 -10.20
CA ALA A 62 -0.76 0.00 -10.17
C ALA A 62 -0.85 1.32 -10.95
N SER A 63 -2.05 1.64 -11.44
CA SER A 63 -2.32 2.90 -12.13
C SER A 63 -2.53 4.06 -11.14
N PRO A 64 -1.90 5.23 -11.35
CA PRO A 64 -2.15 6.43 -10.56
C PRO A 64 -3.61 6.91 -10.65
N GLY A 65 -4.14 7.48 -9.57
CA GLY A 65 -5.51 8.00 -9.53
C GLY A 65 -6.61 6.93 -9.44
N SER A 66 -6.23 5.66 -9.25
CA SER A 66 -7.19 4.58 -9.00
C SER A 66 -8.02 4.84 -7.76
N ARG A 67 -9.30 4.46 -7.80
CA ARG A 67 -10.24 4.57 -6.67
C ARG A 67 -10.67 3.18 -6.25
N ILE A 68 -10.61 2.93 -4.96
CA ILE A 68 -11.15 1.72 -4.33
C ILE A 68 -12.27 2.12 -3.38
N PHE A 69 -13.28 1.28 -3.30
CA PHE A 69 -14.41 1.42 -2.37
C PHE A 69 -14.46 0.14 -1.53
N ILE A 70 -14.44 0.30 -0.21
CA ILE A 70 -14.32 -0.77 0.79
C ILE A 70 -15.47 -0.64 1.77
#